data_AF-A0A0A9CT88-F1
#
_entry.id   AF-A0A0A9CT88-F1
#
_cell.length_a   1.000
_cell.length_b   1.000
_cell.length_c   1.000
_cell.angle_alpha   90.00
_cell.angle_beta   90.00
_cell.angle_gamma   90.00
#
_symmetry.space_group_name_H-M   'P 1'
#
loop_
_entity.id
_entity.type
_entity.pdbx_description
1 polymer ?
#
loop_
_entity_poly.entity_id
_entity_poly.type
_entity_poly.pdbx_seq_one_letter_code
_entity_poly.pdbx_strand_id
1 'polypeptide(L)'
;MTDAPPFDASNITSLQLMFSKFEYDGKLNPTFTEGPFELPFSSIRAYINESITPRFVHVSSAGVTRPERSGLDLSKKPSAVRLNRELGSILTYKLKGEDLIRESGIPYTIVRPCALTEEPAGADLIFDQGDNITGKISREEVARICVVALASPNAVGKTFEVKSTVPFSEPYVVDPSNPPPEKDYEVYFKDLKDGITGKEALEATPAQV
;
A
#
# COMPACT_ATOMS: atom_id res chain seq x y z
N MET A 1 33.59 17.79 -22.85
CA MET A 1 34.47 17.40 -21.73
C MET A 1 34.74 15.91 -21.87
N THR A 2 35.96 15.51 -22.20
CA THR A 2 36.34 14.09 -22.43
C THR A 2 37.14 13.50 -21.26
N ASP A 3 37.56 14.33 -20.31
CA ASP A 3 38.54 13.97 -19.28
C ASP A 3 37.92 13.85 -17.88
N ALA A 4 36.59 13.87 -17.78
CA ALA A 4 35.86 13.68 -16.53
C ALA A 4 35.50 12.20 -16.35
N PRO A 5 35.54 11.65 -15.12
CA PRO A 5 35.02 10.32 -14.85
C PRO A 5 33.54 10.22 -15.24
N PRO A 6 33.06 9.04 -15.65
CA PRO A 6 31.64 8.83 -15.97
C PRO A 6 30.75 9.34 -14.84
N PHE A 7 29.67 10.03 -15.20
CA PHE A 7 28.69 10.53 -14.24
C PHE A 7 28.05 9.35 -13.50
N ASP A 8 28.19 9.32 -12.17
CA ASP A 8 27.55 8.33 -11.32
C ASP A 8 26.15 8.80 -10.90
N ALA A 9 25.13 8.30 -11.59
CA ALA A 9 23.74 8.66 -11.32
C ALA A 9 23.22 8.20 -9.94
N SER A 10 23.93 7.29 -9.25
CA SER A 10 23.52 6.82 -7.91
C SER A 10 23.70 7.88 -6.81
N ASN A 11 24.51 8.92 -7.06
CA ASN A 11 24.81 9.98 -6.10
C ASN A 11 23.97 11.24 -6.28
N ILE A 12 22.94 11.21 -7.13
CA ILE A 12 22.04 12.35 -7.30
C ILE A 12 21.20 12.53 -6.03
N THR A 13 21.48 13.58 -5.26
CA THR A 13 20.75 13.93 -4.03
C THR A 13 19.81 15.12 -4.20
N SER A 14 19.97 15.89 -5.29
CA SER A 14 19.10 17.02 -5.61
C SER A 14 19.02 17.26 -7.12
N LEU A 15 17.90 17.83 -7.55
CA LEU A 15 17.67 18.32 -8.90
C LEU A 15 17.15 19.75 -8.81
N GLN A 16 17.72 20.66 -9.58
CA GLN A 16 17.25 22.04 -9.70
C GLN A 16 16.92 22.35 -11.16
N LEU A 17 15.76 22.97 -11.38
CA LEU A 17 15.42 23.63 -12.64
C LEU A 17 15.51 25.14 -12.41
N MET A 18 16.27 25.83 -13.26
CA MET A 18 16.50 27.27 -13.12
C MET A 18 16.28 27.96 -14.46
N PHE A 19 15.41 28.95 -14.47
CA PHE A 19 15.32 29.93 -15.56
C PHE A 19 16.26 31.09 -15.23
N SER A 20 17.38 31.19 -15.96
CA SER A 20 18.47 32.11 -15.64
C SER A 20 18.68 33.14 -16.74
N LYS A 21 18.89 34.40 -16.34
CA LYS A 21 19.40 35.46 -17.23
C LYS A 21 20.89 35.31 -17.53
N PHE A 22 21.57 34.39 -16.83
CA PHE A 22 23.00 34.16 -16.89
C PHE A 22 23.33 32.73 -17.36
N GLU A 23 24.39 32.61 -18.15
CA GLU A 23 24.99 31.34 -18.57
C GLU A 23 25.78 30.68 -17.44
N TYR A 24 26.24 29.44 -17.67
CA TYR A 24 27.05 28.68 -16.70
C TYR A 24 28.37 29.37 -16.32
N ASP A 25 28.87 30.28 -17.15
CA ASP A 25 30.06 31.09 -16.91
C ASP A 25 29.76 32.41 -16.16
N GLY A 26 28.51 32.63 -15.76
CA GLY A 26 28.04 33.82 -15.05
C GLY A 26 27.82 35.05 -15.94
N LYS A 27 28.04 34.97 -17.26
CA LYS A 27 27.77 36.07 -18.20
C LYS A 27 26.30 36.13 -18.57
N LEU A 28 25.86 37.29 -19.07
CA LEU A 28 24.48 37.46 -19.56
C LEU A 28 24.22 36.51 -20.74
N ASN A 29 23.12 35.78 -20.70
CA ASN A 29 22.69 34.95 -21.83
C ASN A 29 22.22 35.87 -22.98
N PRO A 30 22.89 35.87 -24.14
CA PRO A 30 22.59 36.79 -25.24
C PRO A 30 21.24 36.51 -25.92
N THR A 31 20.64 35.35 -25.67
CA THR A 31 19.31 34.96 -26.19
C THR A 31 18.18 35.21 -25.19
N PHE A 32 18.50 35.68 -23.98
CA PHE A 32 17.51 36.00 -22.97
C PHE A 32 16.59 37.12 -23.46
N THR A 33 15.29 36.88 -23.41
CA THR A 33 14.27 37.87 -23.73
C THR A 33 13.30 37.98 -22.56
N GLU A 34 13.00 39.20 -22.12
CA GLU A 34 11.99 39.42 -21.08
C GLU A 34 10.58 39.19 -21.64
N GLY A 35 9.75 38.49 -20.87
CA GLY A 35 8.38 38.22 -21.25
C GLY A 35 7.70 37.19 -20.33
N PRO A 36 6.39 36.96 -20.50
CA PRO A 36 5.69 35.88 -19.83
C PRO A 36 6.35 34.54 -20.14
N PHE A 37 6.58 33.74 -19.11
CA PHE A 37 7.18 32.41 -19.23
C PHE A 37 6.35 31.42 -18.41
N GLU A 38 6.06 30.26 -19.00
CA GLU A 38 5.42 29.14 -18.34
C GLU A 38 6.18 27.86 -18.69
N LEU A 39 6.51 27.06 -17.67
CA LEU A 39 7.08 25.72 -17.84
C LEU A 39 6.14 24.71 -17.18
N PRO A 40 5.08 24.28 -17.88
CA PRO A 40 4.20 23.25 -17.34
C PRO A 40 4.91 21.91 -17.38
N PHE A 41 4.96 21.21 -16.24
CA PHE A 41 5.45 19.84 -16.14
C PHE A 41 4.37 18.95 -15.53
N SER A 42 4.26 17.73 -16.03
CA SER A 42 3.33 16.72 -15.50
C SER A 42 3.97 15.89 -14.38
N SER A 43 5.26 15.57 -14.47
CA SER A 43 5.99 14.86 -13.43
C SER A 43 7.52 14.99 -13.59
N ILE A 44 8.25 14.82 -12.49
CA ILE A 44 9.70 14.63 -12.45
C ILE A 44 9.95 13.30 -11.76
N ARG A 45 10.73 12.40 -12.36
CA ARG A 45 11.06 11.09 -11.79
C ARG A 45 12.56 10.81 -11.95
N ALA A 46 13.18 10.27 -10.91
CA ALA A 46 14.53 9.70 -10.99
C ALA A 46 14.43 8.23 -11.45
N TYR A 47 15.34 7.80 -12.31
CA TYR A 47 15.44 6.41 -12.74
C TYR A 47 16.25 5.64 -11.70
N ILE A 48 15.65 4.60 -11.10
CA ILE A 48 16.33 3.65 -10.22
C ILE A 48 16.59 2.39 -11.03
N ASN A 49 17.85 1.92 -11.03
CA ASN A 49 18.25 0.73 -11.79
C ASN A 49 17.81 -0.59 -11.11
N GLU A 50 17.39 -0.49 -9.85
CA GLU A 50 16.78 -1.57 -9.05
C GLU A 50 15.26 -1.54 -9.16
N SER A 51 14.62 -2.70 -8.97
CA SER A 51 13.17 -2.77 -8.82
C SER A 51 12.72 -1.96 -7.63
N ILE A 52 11.73 -1.09 -7.82
CA ILE A 52 11.10 -0.37 -6.72
C ILE A 52 10.43 -1.40 -5.80
N THR A 53 10.73 -1.33 -4.51
CA THR A 53 10.01 -2.05 -3.44
C THR A 53 9.25 -1.03 -2.58
N PRO A 54 8.30 -1.47 -1.74
CA PRO A 54 7.59 -0.60 -0.81
C PRO A 54 8.57 0.13 0.11
N ARG A 55 8.42 1.45 0.18
CA ARG A 55 9.10 2.32 1.15
C ARG A 55 8.23 2.55 2.39
N PHE A 56 6.95 2.19 2.32
CA PHE A 56 6.00 2.30 3.42
C PHE A 56 5.05 1.10 3.45
N VAL A 57 5.03 0.35 4.55
CA VAL A 57 4.04 -0.71 4.77
C VAL A 57 3.08 -0.28 5.86
N HIS A 58 1.79 -0.25 5.54
CA HIS A 58 0.75 0.20 6.44
C HIS A 58 -0.15 -0.96 6.87
N VAL A 59 -0.23 -1.19 8.18
CA VAL A 59 -1.18 -2.15 8.77
C VAL A 59 -2.51 -1.45 9.04
N SER A 60 -3.46 -1.67 8.14
CA SER A 60 -4.81 -1.13 8.23
C SER A 60 -5.75 -2.11 8.95
N SER A 61 -6.90 -2.46 8.39
CA SER A 61 -7.87 -3.43 8.88
C SER A 61 -8.73 -3.93 7.73
N ALA A 62 -9.07 -5.21 7.71
CA ALA A 62 -10.20 -5.65 6.90
C ALA A 62 -11.48 -4.98 7.42
N GLY A 63 -12.42 -4.71 6.53
CA GLY A 63 -13.70 -4.08 6.82
C GLY A 63 -13.74 -2.57 6.69
N VAL A 64 -12.65 -1.90 6.28
CA VAL A 64 -12.59 -0.44 6.22
C VAL A 64 -13.55 0.21 5.21
N THR A 65 -13.96 -0.49 4.15
CA THR A 65 -14.95 0.04 3.18
C THR A 65 -16.37 -0.44 3.46
N ARG A 66 -16.55 -1.43 4.35
CA ARG A 66 -17.86 -2.04 4.63
C ARG A 66 -18.87 -1.15 5.34
N PRO A 67 -18.51 -0.24 6.27
CA PRO A 67 -19.48 0.65 6.90
C PRO A 67 -20.27 1.51 5.92
N GLU A 68 -19.69 1.82 4.76
CA GLU A 68 -20.29 2.69 3.74
C GLU A 68 -20.87 1.91 2.54
N ARG A 69 -20.69 0.59 2.50
CA ARG A 69 -21.13 -0.26 1.38
C ARG A 69 -22.63 -0.55 1.48
N SER A 70 -23.38 -0.14 0.45
CA SER A 70 -24.81 -0.40 0.32
C SER A 70 -25.10 -1.91 0.17
N GLY A 71 -26.26 -2.35 0.67
CA GLY A 71 -26.71 -3.75 0.53
C GLY A 71 -26.02 -4.77 1.46
N LEU A 72 -25.17 -4.35 2.39
CA LEU A 72 -24.61 -5.24 3.41
C LEU A 72 -25.55 -5.40 4.62
N ASP A 73 -25.83 -6.65 4.98
CA ASP A 73 -26.46 -6.98 6.27
C ASP A 73 -25.44 -6.78 7.41
N LEU A 74 -25.45 -5.60 8.03
CA LEU A 74 -24.55 -5.23 9.13
C LEU A 74 -24.72 -6.10 10.37
N SER A 75 -25.87 -6.76 10.56
CA SER A 75 -26.11 -7.61 11.73
C SER A 75 -25.18 -8.83 11.78
N LYS A 76 -24.78 -9.32 10.59
CA LYS A 76 -23.88 -10.47 10.38
C LYS A 76 -22.41 -10.08 10.25
N LYS A 77 -22.06 -8.80 10.42
CA LYS A 77 -20.68 -8.33 10.29
C LYS A 77 -19.97 -8.30 11.64
N PRO A 78 -18.62 -8.34 11.65
CA PRO A 78 -17.84 -8.18 12.87
C PRO A 78 -18.19 -6.90 13.63
N SER A 79 -18.00 -6.92 14.95
CA SER A 79 -18.33 -5.78 15.84
C SER A 79 -17.68 -4.48 15.39
N ALA A 80 -16.45 -4.51 14.90
CA ALA A 80 -15.75 -3.32 14.39
C ALA A 80 -16.48 -2.62 13.24
N VAL A 81 -17.12 -3.39 12.34
CA VAL A 81 -17.91 -2.85 11.22
C VAL A 81 -19.26 -2.35 11.72
N ARG A 82 -19.94 -3.16 12.54
CA ARG A 82 -21.29 -2.85 13.03
C ARG A 82 -21.31 -1.66 13.99
N LEU A 83 -20.30 -1.55 14.83
CA LEU A 83 -20.17 -0.54 15.89
C LEU A 83 -19.14 0.54 15.53
N ASN A 84 -18.88 0.75 14.23
CA ASN A 84 -17.81 1.65 13.81
C ASN A 84 -17.97 3.05 14.39
N ARG A 85 -19.21 3.58 14.43
CA ARG A 85 -19.51 4.91 14.98
C ARG A 85 -19.25 4.99 16.49
N GLU A 86 -19.67 3.96 17.22
CA GLU A 86 -19.49 3.82 18.66
C GLU A 86 -18.01 3.62 19.04
N LEU A 87 -17.23 3.02 18.14
CA LEU A 87 -15.78 2.86 18.25
C LEU A 87 -15.00 4.08 17.72
N GLY A 88 -15.64 5.25 17.63
CA GLY A 88 -14.99 6.50 17.23
C GLY A 88 -14.66 6.58 15.73
N SER A 89 -15.41 5.89 14.89
CA SER A 89 -15.22 5.82 13.44
C SER A 89 -13.83 5.31 13.03
N ILE A 90 -13.28 4.39 13.81
CA ILE A 90 -11.91 3.87 13.63
C ILE A 90 -11.65 3.33 12.22
N LEU A 91 -12.62 2.62 11.62
CA LEU A 91 -12.47 2.08 10.27
C LEU A 91 -12.50 3.18 9.21
N THR A 92 -13.31 4.22 9.43
CA THR A 92 -13.36 5.40 8.54
C THR A 92 -12.03 6.15 8.56
N TYR A 93 -11.40 6.31 9.73
CA TYR A 93 -10.10 6.97 9.82
C TYR A 93 -8.96 6.10 9.27
N LYS A 94 -9.03 4.77 9.42
CA LYS A 94 -8.11 3.86 8.73
C LYS A 94 -8.23 3.97 7.21
N LEU A 95 -9.46 4.01 6.67
CA LEU A 95 -9.67 4.21 5.22
C LEU A 95 -9.09 5.54 4.74
N LYS A 96 -9.31 6.64 5.48
CA LYS A 96 -8.70 7.94 5.17
C LYS A 96 -7.17 7.90 5.22
N GLY A 97 -6.59 7.16 6.16
CA GLY A 97 -5.14 6.95 6.23
C GLY A 97 -4.61 6.22 5.00
N GLU A 98 -5.31 5.17 4.55
CA GLU A 98 -4.99 4.49 3.29
C GLU A 98 -5.09 5.45 2.10
N ASP A 99 -6.08 6.36 2.08
CA ASP A 99 -6.24 7.36 1.03
C ASP A 99 -5.02 8.26 0.89
N LEU A 100 -4.60 8.86 2.00
CA LEU A 100 -3.44 9.73 2.02
C LEU A 100 -2.16 8.99 1.61
N ILE A 101 -1.98 7.73 2.00
CA ILE A 101 -0.82 6.93 1.59
C ILE A 101 -0.81 6.75 0.07
N ARG A 102 -1.95 6.42 -0.54
CA ARG A 102 -2.03 6.24 -2.00
C ARG A 102 -1.82 7.53 -2.76
N GLU A 103 -2.39 8.63 -2.28
CA GLU A 103 -2.25 9.96 -2.86
C GLU A 103 -0.83 10.52 -2.71
N SER A 104 -0.06 10.05 -1.72
CA SER A 104 1.30 10.55 -1.45
C SER A 104 2.33 10.27 -2.56
N GLY A 105 2.07 9.27 -3.42
CA GLY A 105 3.03 8.80 -4.41
C GLY A 105 4.22 8.00 -3.83
N ILE A 106 4.26 7.77 -2.52
CA ILE A 106 5.26 6.91 -1.88
C ILE A 106 4.98 5.46 -2.28
N PRO A 107 5.98 4.67 -2.75
CA PRO A 107 5.79 3.25 -2.98
C PRO A 107 5.33 2.56 -1.69
N TYR A 108 4.14 1.97 -1.70
CA TYR A 108 3.51 1.47 -0.49
C TYR A 108 3.03 0.01 -0.62
N THR A 109 2.73 -0.60 0.52
CA THR A 109 1.84 -1.77 0.64
C THR A 109 0.86 -1.53 1.78
N ILE A 110 -0.43 -1.80 1.56
CA ILE A 110 -1.46 -1.73 2.61
C ILE A 110 -1.90 -3.16 2.93
N VAL A 111 -1.66 -3.58 4.17
CA VAL A 111 -2.06 -4.88 4.70
C VAL A 111 -3.31 -4.70 5.55
N ARG A 112 -4.41 -5.36 5.18
CA ARG A 112 -5.69 -5.34 5.91
C ARG A 112 -5.92 -6.68 6.61
N PRO A 113 -5.31 -6.92 7.79
CA PRO A 113 -5.55 -8.16 8.49
C PRO A 113 -7.03 -8.27 8.90
N CYS A 114 -7.54 -9.50 8.86
CA CYS A 114 -8.74 -9.86 9.58
C CYS A 114 -8.50 -9.85 11.12
N ALA A 115 -9.41 -10.39 11.92
CA ALA A 115 -9.31 -10.30 13.38
C ALA A 115 -7.98 -10.85 13.92
N LEU A 116 -7.24 -10.02 14.65
CA LEU A 116 -5.92 -10.37 15.18
C LEU A 116 -6.02 -11.30 16.38
N THR A 117 -5.12 -12.28 16.45
CA THR A 117 -5.01 -13.27 17.53
C THR A 117 -3.57 -13.38 18.02
N GLU A 118 -3.39 -13.92 19.23
CA GLU A 118 -2.09 -14.28 19.82
C GLU A 118 -1.68 -15.74 19.49
N GLU A 119 -2.39 -16.37 18.56
CA GLU A 119 -2.05 -17.72 18.07
C GLU A 119 -0.70 -17.66 17.32
N PRO A 120 0.08 -18.76 17.27
CA PRO A 120 1.34 -18.78 16.54
C PRO A 120 1.14 -18.57 15.03
N ALA A 121 2.16 -18.04 14.35
CA ALA A 121 2.22 -18.08 12.90
C ALA A 121 2.37 -19.52 12.39
N GLY A 122 1.95 -19.80 11.16
CA GLY A 122 2.09 -21.13 10.58
C GLY A 122 0.88 -21.63 9.79
N ALA A 123 -0.32 -21.19 10.13
CA ALA A 123 -1.53 -21.58 9.41
C ALA A 123 -1.50 -21.13 7.94
N ASP A 124 -2.14 -21.88 7.05
CA ASP A 124 -2.30 -21.47 5.65
C ASP A 124 -3.10 -20.17 5.56
N LEU A 125 -2.80 -19.38 4.52
CA LEU A 125 -3.33 -18.03 4.39
C LEU A 125 -4.20 -17.90 3.15
N ILE A 126 -5.16 -16.98 3.24
CA ILE A 126 -5.95 -16.50 2.14
C ILE A 126 -5.72 -15.00 2.04
N PHE A 127 -5.21 -14.57 0.90
CA PHE A 127 -5.13 -13.18 0.49
C PHE A 127 -6.32 -12.91 -0.44
N ASP A 128 -6.96 -11.76 -0.27
CA ASP A 128 -8.03 -11.32 -1.17
C ASP A 128 -7.97 -9.79 -1.31
N GLN A 129 -8.76 -9.25 -2.23
CA GLN A 129 -8.89 -7.81 -2.42
C GLN A 129 -10.35 -7.40 -2.55
N GLY A 130 -10.63 -6.13 -2.27
CA GLY A 130 -11.96 -5.56 -2.39
C GLY A 130 -12.79 -5.62 -1.11
N ASP A 131 -12.15 -5.97 0.01
CA ASP A 131 -12.75 -5.99 1.34
C ASP A 131 -13.90 -7.00 1.49
N ASN A 132 -13.68 -8.22 0.99
CA ASN A 132 -14.71 -9.25 0.89
C ASN A 132 -14.62 -10.36 1.94
N ILE A 133 -13.46 -10.58 2.57
CA ILE A 133 -13.24 -11.72 3.48
C ILE A 133 -13.35 -11.37 4.96
N THR A 134 -13.81 -12.34 5.76
CA THR A 134 -13.75 -12.33 7.22
C THR A 134 -13.01 -13.56 7.73
N GLY A 135 -12.38 -13.43 8.89
CA GLY A 135 -11.67 -14.51 9.55
C GLY A 135 -10.81 -13.98 10.70
N LYS A 136 -9.77 -14.73 11.02
CA LYS A 136 -8.74 -14.33 11.97
C LYS A 136 -7.34 -14.53 11.40
N ILE A 137 -6.34 -13.93 12.01
CA ILE A 137 -4.93 -14.14 11.69
C ILE A 137 -4.06 -13.89 12.92
N SER A 138 -2.91 -14.55 12.99
CA SER A 138 -1.89 -14.31 14.01
C SER A 138 -1.24 -12.94 13.82
N ARG A 139 -0.96 -12.22 14.91
CA ARG A 139 -0.12 -11.01 14.89
C ARG A 139 1.29 -11.29 14.37
N GLU A 140 1.84 -12.46 14.72
CA GLU A 140 3.16 -12.89 14.26
C GLU A 140 3.18 -13.05 12.73
N GLU A 141 2.14 -13.66 12.17
CA GLU A 141 2.01 -13.85 10.72
C GLU A 141 1.90 -12.49 9.99
N VAL A 142 1.13 -11.55 10.52
CA VAL A 142 1.03 -10.18 9.97
C VAL A 142 2.40 -9.48 9.99
N ALA A 143 3.18 -9.64 11.05
CA ALA A 143 4.52 -9.07 11.14
C ALA A 143 5.45 -9.63 10.05
N ARG A 144 5.43 -10.96 9.81
CA ARG A 144 6.20 -11.59 8.73
C ARG A 144 5.80 -11.05 7.36
N ILE A 145 4.50 -10.95 7.07
CA ILE A 145 3.99 -10.37 5.82
C ILE A 145 4.52 -8.94 5.62
N CYS A 146 4.51 -8.12 6.67
CA CYS A 146 4.97 -6.73 6.56
C CYS A 146 6.47 -6.63 6.25
N VAL A 147 7.29 -7.49 6.87
CA VAL A 147 8.73 -7.52 6.62
C VAL A 147 9.03 -7.97 5.19
N VAL A 148 8.38 -9.04 4.72
CA VAL A 148 8.60 -9.55 3.35
C VAL A 148 8.08 -8.56 2.31
N ALA A 149 6.96 -7.89 2.57
CA ALA A 149 6.42 -6.86 1.68
C ALA A 149 7.44 -5.74 1.40
N LEU A 150 8.20 -5.27 2.41
CA LEU A 150 9.23 -4.22 2.22
C LEU A 150 10.32 -4.61 1.22
N ALA A 151 10.61 -5.91 1.08
CA ALA A 151 11.62 -6.43 0.17
C ALA A 151 11.06 -6.87 -1.18
N SER A 152 9.73 -6.87 -1.35
CA SER A 152 9.07 -7.44 -2.52
C SER A 152 8.63 -6.39 -3.54
N PRO A 153 9.16 -6.41 -4.78
CA PRO A 153 8.63 -5.59 -5.86
C PRO A 153 7.16 -5.92 -6.20
N ASN A 154 6.74 -7.16 -5.96
CA ASN A 154 5.37 -7.61 -6.25
C ASN A 154 4.35 -7.04 -5.24
N ALA A 155 4.80 -6.58 -4.08
CA ALA A 155 3.95 -5.95 -3.07
C ALA A 155 3.71 -4.44 -3.28
N VAL A 156 4.41 -3.81 -4.24
CA VAL A 156 4.28 -2.38 -4.51
C VAL A 156 2.89 -2.03 -5.02
N GLY A 157 2.30 -0.98 -4.43
CA GLY A 157 0.98 -0.47 -4.81
C GLY A 157 -0.18 -1.34 -4.37
N LYS A 158 0.10 -2.49 -3.72
CA LYS A 158 -0.92 -3.47 -3.37
C LYS A 158 -1.67 -3.08 -2.10
N THR A 159 -2.98 -3.30 -2.13
CA THR A 159 -3.88 -3.28 -0.97
C THR A 159 -4.57 -4.63 -0.94
N PHE A 160 -4.52 -5.33 0.19
CA PHE A 160 -5.11 -6.66 0.29
C PHE A 160 -5.58 -6.98 1.70
N GLU A 161 -6.63 -7.79 1.79
CA GLU A 161 -7.04 -8.46 3.03
C GLU A 161 -6.29 -9.77 3.21
N VAL A 162 -6.04 -10.14 4.47
CA VAL A 162 -5.42 -11.43 4.77
C VAL A 162 -6.08 -12.10 5.98
N LYS A 163 -6.27 -13.43 5.89
CA LYS A 163 -6.73 -14.29 6.99
C LYS A 163 -6.04 -15.66 6.96
N SER A 164 -6.11 -16.35 8.08
CA SER A 164 -5.87 -17.79 8.19
C SER A 164 -7.04 -18.58 7.58
N THR A 165 -6.74 -19.77 7.07
CA THR A 165 -7.75 -20.79 6.68
C THR A 165 -8.47 -21.39 7.88
N VAL A 166 -7.89 -21.29 9.08
CA VAL A 166 -8.45 -21.84 10.32
C VAL A 166 -9.70 -21.07 10.73
N PRO A 167 -10.84 -21.75 10.96
CA PRO A 167 -12.08 -21.10 11.41
C PRO A 167 -11.88 -20.30 12.71
N PHE A 168 -12.62 -19.21 12.86
CA PHE A 168 -12.52 -18.35 14.04
C PHE A 168 -12.78 -19.11 15.35
N SER A 169 -13.62 -20.14 15.32
CA SER A 169 -14.01 -20.98 16.46
C SER A 169 -12.94 -21.98 16.92
N GLU A 170 -11.88 -22.21 16.14
CA GLU A 170 -10.91 -23.29 16.38
C GLU A 170 -9.52 -22.70 16.60
N PRO A 171 -8.82 -23.00 17.70
CA PRO A 171 -7.47 -22.48 17.91
C PRO A 171 -6.47 -23.09 16.92
N TYR A 172 -5.58 -22.28 16.35
CA TYR A 172 -4.42 -22.81 15.65
C TYR A 172 -3.30 -23.14 16.65
N VAL A 173 -2.73 -24.34 16.53
CA VAL A 173 -1.60 -24.81 17.33
C VAL A 173 -0.54 -25.40 16.41
N VAL A 174 0.74 -25.20 16.77
CA VAL A 174 1.87 -25.77 16.03
C VAL A 174 2.26 -27.09 16.68
N ASP A 175 2.37 -28.15 15.87
CA ASP A 175 2.97 -29.42 16.29
C ASP A 175 4.50 -29.27 16.32
N PRO A 176 5.15 -29.35 17.51
CA PRO A 176 6.60 -29.22 17.60
C PRO A 176 7.38 -30.32 16.87
N SER A 177 6.75 -31.48 16.64
CA SER A 177 7.36 -32.62 15.94
C SER A 177 7.26 -32.49 14.41
N ASN A 178 6.36 -31.64 13.92
CA ASN A 178 6.16 -31.36 12.51
C ASN A 178 5.75 -29.89 12.30
N PRO A 179 6.70 -28.95 12.48
CA PRO A 179 6.41 -27.53 12.36
C PRO A 179 6.00 -27.17 10.92
N PRO A 180 5.14 -26.17 10.73
CA PRO A 180 4.76 -25.70 9.41
C PRO A 180 5.99 -25.19 8.65
N PRO A 181 6.07 -25.43 7.33
CA PRO A 181 7.17 -24.93 6.52
C PRO A 181 7.16 -23.39 6.47
N GLU A 182 8.30 -22.81 6.13
CA GLU A 182 8.38 -21.39 5.81
C GLU A 182 7.52 -21.08 4.57
N LYS A 183 6.78 -19.97 4.63
CA LYS A 183 5.89 -19.56 3.54
C LYS A 183 6.62 -18.66 2.57
N ASP A 184 6.45 -18.95 1.28
CA ASP A 184 6.80 -18.00 0.22
C ASP A 184 5.64 -17.02 0.01
N TYR A 185 5.77 -15.80 0.56
CA TYR A 185 4.75 -14.77 0.42
C TYR A 185 4.69 -14.17 -1.00
N GLU A 186 5.74 -14.34 -1.82
CA GLU A 186 5.80 -13.78 -3.17
C GLU A 186 4.71 -14.35 -4.08
N VAL A 187 4.34 -15.61 -3.88
CA VAL A 187 3.26 -16.26 -4.62
C VAL A 187 1.96 -15.49 -4.42
N TYR A 188 1.66 -15.09 -3.18
CA TYR A 188 0.45 -14.33 -2.87
C TYR A 188 0.51 -12.92 -3.45
N PHE A 189 1.66 -12.23 -3.35
CA PHE A 189 1.78 -10.86 -3.86
C PHE A 189 1.61 -10.78 -5.39
N LYS A 190 2.11 -11.77 -6.13
CA LYS A 190 1.99 -11.84 -7.60
C LYS A 190 0.55 -11.95 -8.09
N ASP A 191 -0.32 -12.59 -7.31
CA ASP A 191 -1.72 -12.78 -7.67
C ASP A 191 -2.57 -11.52 -7.39
N LEU A 192 -2.04 -10.55 -6.64
CA LEU A 192 -2.72 -9.30 -6.34
C LEU A 192 -2.69 -8.32 -7.52
N LYS A 193 -3.81 -7.63 -7.73
CA LYS A 193 -3.99 -6.60 -8.75
C LYS A 193 -3.81 -5.20 -8.17
N ASP A 194 -3.38 -4.28 -9.04
CA ASP A 194 -3.25 -2.88 -8.67
C ASP A 194 -4.62 -2.21 -8.57
N GLY A 195 -4.72 -1.22 -7.68
CA GLY A 195 -5.89 -0.34 -7.59
C GLY A 195 -7.14 -0.95 -6.94
N ILE A 196 -7.15 -2.24 -6.58
CA ILE A 196 -8.32 -2.86 -5.93
C ILE A 196 -8.36 -2.49 -4.44
N THR A 197 -9.43 -1.80 -4.01
CA THR A 197 -9.55 -1.26 -2.64
C THR A 197 -10.86 -1.60 -1.94
N GLY A 198 -11.88 -2.03 -2.68
CA GLY A 198 -13.25 -2.21 -2.18
C GLY A 198 -14.09 -0.94 -2.30
N LYS A 199 -13.51 0.20 -2.70
CA LYS A 199 -14.26 1.43 -3.00
C LYS A 199 -15.06 1.33 -4.30
N GLU A 200 -14.71 0.41 -5.19
CA GLU A 200 -15.42 0.15 -6.44
C GLU A 200 -16.88 -0.26 -6.18
N ALA A 201 -17.13 -0.93 -5.04
CA ALA A 201 -18.47 -1.28 -4.59
C ALA A 201 -19.27 -0.08 -4.04
N LEU A 202 -18.62 1.04 -3.71
CA LEU A 202 -19.28 2.29 -3.30
C LEU A 202 -19.73 3.08 -4.53
N GLU A 203 -18.88 3.11 -5.57
CA GLU A 203 -19.11 3.84 -6.82
C GLU A 203 -20.19 3.20 -7.71
N ALA A 204 -20.42 1.89 -7.59
CA ALA A 204 -21.46 1.18 -8.35
C ALA A 204 -22.91 1.48 -7.91
N THR A 205 -23.11 2.39 -6.96
CA THR A 205 -24.46 2.81 -6.53
C THR A 205 -24.94 3.94 -7.46
N PRO A 206 -26.02 3.78 -8.25
CA PRO A 206 -26.56 4.89 -9.01
C PRO A 206 -26.97 6.00 -8.05
N ALA A 207 -26.57 7.24 -8.33
CA ALA A 207 -27.19 8.39 -7.71
C ALA A 207 -28.70 8.29 -7.93
N GLN A 208 -29.47 8.13 -6.85
CA GLN A 208 -30.92 8.31 -6.92
C GLN A 208 -31.16 9.78 -7.26
N VAL A 209 -31.52 10.04 -8.51
CA VAL A 209 -32.10 11.32 -8.98
C VAL A 209 -33.58 11.32 -8.63
#